data_AF-A0A382WZN5-F1
#
_entry.id   AF-A0A382WZN5-F1
#
_cell.length_a   1.000
_cell.length_b   1.000
_cell.length_c   1.000
_cell.angle_alpha   90.00
_cell.angle_beta   90.00
_cell.angle_gamma   90.00
#
_symmetry.space_group_name_H-M   'P 1'
#
loop_
_entity.id
_entity.type
_entity.pdbx_description
1 polymer ?
#
loop_
_entity_poly.entity_id
_entity_poly.type
_entity_poly.pdbx_seq_one_letter_code
_entity_poly.pdbx_strand_id
1 'polypeptide(L)'
;AGAAALGLLLHGYRNRRWPVSGAPHLYLVTVAGGLVAALSVWFLFATALDGSARPLPFIPLANPVDVAQLGFILAVFFWFRALARSSKNPFRNSVHLRALPILLLFIWFNGLLARVTHHLLGVRFRFDDLWESVALQVAYSLSWAVIGLYLTVWANRRNHRTVWITGATLLGLVVIKLFLVDLRELSTGPKIGTFLVVGLLLLIVGYQAPVPPGNKEEEKEEE
;
A
#
# COMPACT_ATOMS: atom_id res chain seq x y z
N ALA A 1 -17.65 -5.62 10.67
CA ALA A 1 -18.79 -6.27 10.00
C ALA A 1 -18.53 -6.51 8.50
N GLY A 2 -18.21 -5.48 7.70
CA GLY A 2 -18.09 -5.62 6.23
C GLY A 2 -16.99 -6.58 5.73
N ALA A 3 -15.76 -6.49 6.25
CA ALA A 3 -14.68 -7.41 5.86
C ALA A 3 -14.99 -8.88 6.23
N ALA A 4 -15.65 -9.09 7.38
CA ALA A 4 -16.12 -10.41 7.78
C ALA A 4 -17.22 -10.94 6.85
N ALA A 5 -18.15 -10.09 6.42
CA ALA A 5 -19.16 -10.46 5.42
C ALA A 5 -18.52 -10.86 4.08
N LEU A 6 -17.51 -10.11 3.60
CA LEU A 6 -16.75 -10.50 2.41
C LEU A 6 -16.04 -11.84 2.61
N GLY A 7 -15.42 -12.06 3.77
CA GLY A 7 -14.79 -13.34 4.12
C GLY A 7 -15.77 -14.51 4.13
N LEU A 8 -16.97 -14.33 4.69
CA LEU A 8 -18.04 -15.33 4.70
C LEU A 8 -18.55 -15.64 3.30
N LEU A 9 -18.71 -14.63 2.44
CA LEU A 9 -19.09 -14.80 1.04
C LEU A 9 -18.03 -15.61 0.28
N LEU A 10 -16.74 -15.31 0.47
CA LEU A 10 -15.64 -16.06 -0.15
C LEU A 10 -15.55 -17.50 0.37
N HIS A 11 -15.81 -17.71 1.66
CA HIS A 11 -15.88 -19.04 2.25
C HIS A 11 -17.06 -19.85 1.66
N GLY A 12 -18.23 -19.23 1.53
CA GLY A 12 -19.41 -19.82 0.89
C GLY A 12 -19.18 -20.17 -0.58
N TYR A 13 -18.50 -19.29 -1.32
CA TYR A 13 -18.07 -19.52 -2.71
C TYR A 13 -17.12 -20.73 -2.81
N ARG A 14 -16.07 -20.78 -1.98
CA ARG A 14 -15.09 -21.86 -1.99
C ARG A 14 -15.72 -23.22 -1.70
N ASN A 15 -16.68 -23.25 -0.78
CA ASN A 15 -17.31 -24.49 -0.30
C ASN A 15 -18.62 -24.82 -1.03
N ARG A 16 -18.99 -24.09 -2.10
CA ARG A 16 -20.26 -24.22 -2.84
C ARG A 16 -21.49 -24.33 -1.93
N ARG A 17 -21.55 -23.50 -0.89
CA ARG A 17 -22.71 -23.47 0.02
C ARG A 17 -23.83 -22.62 -0.57
N TRP A 18 -25.08 -23.00 -0.29
CA TRP A 18 -26.24 -22.16 -0.54
C TRP A 18 -26.13 -20.85 0.28
N PRO A 19 -26.48 -19.67 -0.24
CA PRO A 19 -27.10 -19.36 -1.54
C PRO A 19 -26.11 -19.14 -2.70
N VAL A 20 -24.80 -19.14 -2.43
CA VAL A 20 -23.76 -18.83 -3.43
C VAL A 20 -23.67 -19.90 -4.53
N SER A 21 -24.00 -21.16 -4.22
CA SER A 21 -23.97 -22.27 -5.17
C SER A 21 -24.91 -22.12 -6.37
N GLY A 22 -26.02 -21.37 -6.23
CA GLY A 22 -26.99 -21.18 -7.30
C GLY A 22 -26.51 -20.24 -8.41
N ALA A 23 -25.70 -19.23 -8.06
CA ALA A 23 -25.17 -18.26 -9.02
C ALA A 23 -23.75 -17.77 -8.61
N PRO A 24 -22.74 -18.66 -8.61
CA PRO A 24 -21.43 -18.36 -8.01
C PRO A 24 -20.72 -17.18 -8.68
N HIS A 25 -20.93 -16.99 -9.99
CA HIS A 25 -20.35 -15.88 -10.74
C HIS A 25 -20.94 -14.53 -10.35
N LEU A 26 -22.27 -14.43 -10.19
CA LEU A 26 -22.97 -13.19 -9.79
C LEU A 26 -22.52 -12.75 -8.39
N TYR A 27 -22.41 -13.70 -7.45
CA TYR A 27 -21.93 -13.42 -6.10
C TYR A 27 -20.46 -12.98 -6.08
N LEU A 28 -19.60 -13.62 -6.87
CA LEU A 28 -18.17 -13.30 -6.88
C LEU A 28 -17.86 -11.97 -7.58
N VAL A 29 -18.55 -11.65 -8.68
CA VAL A 29 -18.28 -10.44 -9.47
C VAL A 29 -19.09 -9.27 -8.95
N THR A 30 -20.42 -9.40 -8.88
CA THR A 30 -21.32 -8.29 -8.61
C THR A 30 -21.43 -8.00 -7.13
N VAL A 31 -21.77 -9.01 -6.32
CA VAL A 31 -22.00 -8.81 -4.87
C VAL A 31 -20.68 -8.51 -4.16
N ALA A 32 -19.67 -9.37 -4.33
CA ALA A 32 -18.36 -9.16 -3.70
C ALA A 32 -17.63 -7.94 -4.29
N GLY A 33 -17.73 -7.68 -5.60
CA GLY A 33 -17.15 -6.48 -6.21
C GLY A 33 -17.79 -5.19 -5.69
N GLY A 34 -19.12 -5.14 -5.58
CA GLY A 34 -19.84 -4.01 -4.98
C GLY A 34 -19.47 -3.81 -3.50
N LEU A 35 -19.33 -4.90 -2.75
CA LEU A 35 -18.88 -4.85 -1.35
C LEU A 35 -17.44 -4.32 -1.24
N VAL A 36 -16.54 -4.76 -2.11
CA VAL A 36 -15.15 -4.24 -2.16
C VAL A 36 -15.15 -2.75 -2.49
N ALA A 37 -15.96 -2.28 -3.44
CA ALA A 37 -16.06 -0.86 -3.76
C ALA A 37 -16.55 -0.03 -2.55
N ALA A 38 -17.66 -0.44 -1.94
CA ALA A 38 -18.22 0.26 -0.76
C ALA A 38 -17.23 0.28 0.42
N LEU A 39 -16.56 -0.85 0.69
CA LEU A 39 -15.57 -0.94 1.75
C LEU A 39 -14.27 -0.20 1.43
N SER A 40 -13.93 0.01 0.16
CA SER A 40 -12.78 0.84 -0.23
C SER A 40 -13.03 2.30 0.14
N VAL A 41 -14.26 2.81 -0.04
CA VAL A 41 -14.65 4.16 0.41
C VAL A 41 -14.53 4.25 1.93
N TRP A 42 -15.11 3.29 2.65
CA TRP A 42 -14.96 3.23 4.12
C TRP A 42 -13.49 3.19 4.55
N PHE A 43 -12.65 2.42 3.87
CA PHE A 43 -11.22 2.29 4.18
C PHE A 43 -10.48 3.63 4.07
N LEU A 44 -10.80 4.45 3.07
CA LEU A 44 -10.23 5.79 2.92
C LEU A 44 -10.64 6.70 4.09
N PHE A 45 -11.93 6.71 4.45
CA PHE A 45 -12.42 7.45 5.62
C PHE A 45 -11.76 6.97 6.92
N ALA A 46 -11.63 5.65 7.10
CA ALA A 46 -10.99 5.07 8.27
C ALA A 46 -9.50 5.45 8.40
N THR A 47 -8.82 5.71 7.28
CA THR A 47 -7.42 6.17 7.27
C THR A 47 -7.28 7.56 7.89
N ALA A 48 -8.32 8.39 7.78
CA ALA A 48 -8.38 9.73 8.36
C ALA A 48 -8.82 9.74 9.84
N LEU A 49 -8.88 8.58 10.50
CA LEU A 49 -9.13 8.48 11.94
C LEU A 49 -7.82 8.36 12.72
N ASP A 50 -7.79 8.96 13.90
CA ASP A 50 -6.66 8.93 14.85
C ASP A 50 -6.40 7.52 15.41
N GLY A 51 -7.37 6.61 15.28
CA GLY A 51 -7.33 5.28 15.87
C GLY A 51 -7.39 5.31 17.39
N SER A 52 -7.93 6.34 18.03
CA SER A 52 -8.05 6.30 19.50
C SER A 52 -9.05 5.21 19.93
N ALA A 53 -8.63 4.32 20.83
CA ALA A 53 -9.41 3.18 21.31
C ALA A 53 -9.57 3.22 22.84
N ARG A 54 -9.77 4.41 23.41
CA ARG A 54 -9.84 4.60 24.88
C ARG A 54 -10.89 3.65 25.50
N PRO A 55 -10.57 2.98 26.63
CA PRO A 55 -9.40 3.17 27.50
C PRO A 55 -8.14 2.36 27.11
N LEU A 56 -8.16 1.58 26.03
CA LEU A 56 -7.01 0.76 25.63
C LEU A 56 -5.82 1.63 25.18
N PRO A 57 -4.57 1.25 25.49
CA PRO A 57 -3.39 1.93 24.98
C PRO A 57 -3.29 1.77 23.46
N PHE A 58 -2.73 2.78 22.80
CA PHE A 58 -2.43 2.67 21.38
C PHE A 58 -1.26 1.71 21.16
N ILE A 59 -1.53 0.62 20.45
CA ILE A 59 -0.51 -0.31 19.97
C ILE A 59 -0.54 -0.27 18.45
N PRO A 60 0.55 0.15 17.77
CA PRO A 60 0.63 0.10 16.31
C PRO A 60 0.26 -1.28 15.79
N LEU A 61 -0.45 -1.36 14.65
CA LEU A 61 -0.91 -2.62 14.02
C LEU A 61 -2.03 -3.36 14.75
N ALA A 62 -2.07 -3.30 16.09
CA ALA A 62 -3.09 -3.96 16.91
C ALA A 62 -4.30 -3.05 17.22
N ASN A 63 -4.27 -1.82 16.74
CA ASN A 63 -5.37 -0.89 16.82
C ASN A 63 -6.64 -1.44 16.13
N PRO A 64 -7.85 -1.22 16.68
CA PRO A 64 -9.09 -1.64 16.02
C PRO A 64 -9.23 -1.18 14.56
N VAL A 65 -8.81 0.05 14.25
CA VAL A 65 -8.83 0.59 12.89
C VAL A 65 -7.83 -0.15 12.00
N ASP A 66 -6.60 -0.35 12.48
CA ASP A 66 -5.56 -1.07 11.72
C ASP A 66 -5.96 -2.51 11.44
N VAL A 67 -6.46 -3.23 12.46
CA VAL A 67 -6.91 -4.62 12.32
C VAL A 67 -8.06 -4.72 11.32
N ALA A 68 -9.02 -3.78 11.36
CA ALA A 68 -10.13 -3.78 10.42
C ALA A 68 -9.67 -3.47 8.97
N GLN A 69 -8.74 -2.53 8.80
CA GLN A 69 -8.14 -2.18 7.51
C GLN A 69 -7.30 -3.32 6.93
N LEU A 70 -6.46 -3.97 7.74
CA LEU A 70 -5.67 -5.15 7.36
C LEU A 70 -6.57 -6.33 7.01
N GLY A 71 -7.63 -6.57 7.80
CA GLY A 71 -8.63 -7.59 7.51
C GLY A 71 -9.33 -7.34 6.16
N PHE A 72 -9.62 -6.08 5.83
CA PHE A 72 -10.14 -5.71 4.52
C PHE A 72 -9.14 -5.95 3.39
N ILE A 73 -7.88 -5.54 3.53
CA ILE A 73 -6.81 -5.79 2.53
C ILE A 73 -6.68 -7.29 2.25
N LEU A 74 -6.67 -8.13 3.30
CA LEU A 74 -6.62 -9.58 3.16
C LEU A 74 -7.87 -10.13 2.44
N ALA A 75 -9.06 -9.62 2.77
CA ALA A 75 -10.29 -10.03 2.11
C ALA A 75 -10.29 -9.67 0.62
N VAL A 76 -9.79 -8.49 0.24
CA VAL A 76 -9.60 -8.08 -1.16
C VAL A 76 -8.59 -9.00 -1.85
N PHE A 77 -7.47 -9.32 -1.20
CA PHE A 77 -6.48 -10.26 -1.73
C PHE A 77 -7.08 -11.65 -2.02
N PHE A 78 -7.85 -12.20 -1.08
CA PHE A 78 -8.52 -13.49 -1.28
C PHE A 78 -9.61 -13.43 -2.34
N TRP A 79 -10.33 -12.30 -2.43
CA TRP A 79 -11.30 -12.06 -3.51
C TRP A 79 -10.62 -12.09 -4.88
N PHE A 80 -9.48 -11.40 -5.05
CA PHE A 80 -8.70 -11.48 -6.28
C PHE A 80 -8.22 -12.90 -6.60
N ARG A 81 -7.74 -13.63 -5.59
CA ARG A 81 -7.30 -15.02 -5.76
C ARG A 81 -8.46 -15.97 -6.12
N ALA A 82 -9.68 -15.67 -5.69
CA ALA A 82 -10.89 -16.41 -6.08
C ALA A 82 -11.30 -16.05 -7.52
N LEU A 83 -11.24 -14.77 -7.87
CA LEU A 83 -11.58 -14.24 -9.18
C LEU A 83 -10.60 -14.71 -10.27
N ALA A 84 -9.31 -14.79 -9.97
CA ALA A 84 -8.28 -15.33 -10.88
C ALA A 84 -8.49 -16.81 -11.22
N ARG A 85 -9.17 -17.58 -10.37
CA ARG A 85 -9.53 -18.99 -10.62
C ARG A 85 -10.86 -19.15 -11.36
N SER A 86 -11.65 -18.09 -11.47
CA SER A 86 -12.93 -18.14 -12.17
C SER A 86 -12.68 -18.02 -13.68
N SER A 87 -13.24 -18.95 -14.46
CA SER A 87 -13.12 -18.94 -15.92
C SER A 87 -13.79 -17.72 -16.57
N LYS A 88 -14.79 -17.14 -15.91
CA LYS A 88 -15.55 -15.97 -16.37
C LYS A 88 -15.14 -14.70 -15.62
N ASN A 89 -13.84 -14.45 -15.49
CA ASN A 89 -13.33 -13.25 -14.84
C ASN A 89 -13.34 -12.04 -15.82
N PRO A 90 -14.26 -11.06 -15.67
CA PRO A 90 -14.28 -9.89 -16.55
C PRO A 90 -13.07 -8.96 -16.36
N PHE A 91 -12.34 -9.13 -15.26
CA PHE A 91 -11.23 -8.27 -14.86
C PHE A 91 -9.86 -8.92 -15.06
N ARG A 92 -9.78 -10.04 -15.80
CA ARG A 92 -8.55 -10.84 -15.95
C ARG A 92 -7.34 -10.02 -16.41
N ASN A 93 -7.54 -9.07 -17.32
CA ASN A 93 -6.47 -8.24 -17.88
C ASN A 93 -6.32 -6.88 -17.17
N SER A 94 -7.19 -6.54 -16.22
CA SER A 94 -7.15 -5.23 -15.57
C SER A 94 -5.94 -5.12 -14.64
N VAL A 95 -4.98 -4.28 -15.02
CA VAL A 95 -3.78 -3.98 -14.20
C VAL A 95 -4.17 -3.21 -12.94
N HIS A 96 -5.07 -2.22 -13.06
CA HIS A 96 -5.51 -1.39 -11.94
C HIS A 96 -6.12 -2.21 -10.79
N LEU A 97 -6.95 -3.20 -11.13
CA LEU A 97 -7.54 -4.09 -10.14
C LEU A 97 -6.47 -4.98 -9.47
N ARG A 98 -5.51 -5.50 -10.24
CA ARG A 98 -4.38 -6.27 -9.66
C ARG A 98 -3.51 -5.45 -8.71
N ALA A 99 -3.38 -4.15 -8.96
CA ALA A 99 -2.63 -3.23 -8.09
C ALA A 99 -3.41 -2.81 -6.83
N LEU A 100 -4.73 -3.02 -6.76
CA LEU A 100 -5.58 -2.52 -5.67
C LEU A 100 -5.12 -2.96 -4.27
N PRO A 101 -4.80 -4.24 -3.98
CA PRO A 101 -4.35 -4.63 -2.63
C PRO A 101 -3.04 -3.94 -2.23
N ILE A 102 -2.14 -3.73 -3.19
CA ILE A 102 -0.86 -3.05 -2.98
C ILE A 102 -1.09 -1.58 -2.69
N LEU A 103 -1.97 -0.93 -3.45
CA LEU A 103 -2.36 0.47 -3.24
C LEU A 103 -3.01 0.65 -1.86
N LEU A 104 -3.95 -0.22 -1.48
CA LEU A 104 -4.58 -0.18 -0.16
C LEU A 104 -3.54 -0.37 0.95
N LEU A 105 -2.62 -1.32 0.80
CA LEU A 105 -1.54 -1.54 1.76
C LEU A 105 -0.65 -0.30 1.91
N PHE A 106 -0.31 0.37 0.80
CA PHE A 106 0.47 1.60 0.84
C PHE A 106 -0.29 2.75 1.53
N ILE A 107 -1.58 2.94 1.23
CA ILE A 107 -2.42 3.95 1.89
C ILE A 107 -2.51 3.68 3.40
N TRP A 108 -2.78 2.43 3.79
CA TRP A 108 -2.84 2.03 5.19
C TRP A 108 -1.50 2.28 5.90
N PHE A 109 -0.38 1.93 5.26
CA PHE A 109 0.95 2.13 5.84
C PHE A 109 1.25 3.61 6.10
N ASN A 110 0.87 4.49 5.18
CA ASN A 110 1.01 5.94 5.40
C ASN A 110 0.10 6.44 6.54
N GLY A 111 -1.15 5.97 6.59
CA GLY A 111 -2.05 6.26 7.71
C GLY A 111 -1.52 5.76 9.07
N LEU A 112 -0.88 4.58 9.09
CA LEU A 112 -0.22 4.03 10.26
C LEU A 112 0.92 4.94 10.72
N LEU A 113 1.78 5.42 9.82
CA LEU A 113 2.86 6.35 10.18
C LEU A 113 2.31 7.67 10.76
N ALA A 114 1.20 8.19 10.22
CA ALA A 114 0.51 9.35 10.77
C ALA A 114 -0.01 9.08 12.19
N ARG A 115 -0.66 7.93 12.42
CA ARG A 115 -1.16 7.53 13.75
C ARG A 115 -0.03 7.32 14.76
N VAL A 116 1.04 6.65 14.36
CA VAL A 116 2.24 6.45 15.19
C VAL A 116 2.83 7.79 15.60
N THR A 117 2.97 8.72 14.65
CA THR A 117 3.45 10.09 14.93
C THR A 117 2.52 10.81 15.91
N HIS A 118 1.20 10.73 15.71
CA HIS A 118 0.23 11.34 16.63
C HIS A 118 0.34 10.81 18.05
N HIS A 119 0.32 9.47 18.22
CA HIS A 119 0.28 8.85 19.55
C HIS A 119 1.63 8.86 20.26
N LEU A 120 2.74 8.71 19.54
CA LEU A 120 4.08 8.65 20.15
C LEU A 120 4.78 10.00 20.26
N LEU A 121 4.48 10.95 19.36
CA LEU A 121 5.14 12.26 19.31
C LEU A 121 4.20 13.42 19.66
N GLY A 122 2.92 13.15 19.96
CA GLY A 122 1.97 14.15 20.44
C GLY A 122 1.48 15.15 19.39
N VAL A 123 1.79 14.92 18.10
CA VAL A 123 1.31 15.77 16.99
C VAL A 123 -0.20 15.61 16.88
N ARG A 124 -0.98 16.69 16.83
CA ARG A 124 -2.45 16.59 16.72
C ARG A 124 -2.84 15.88 15.42
N PHE A 125 -3.83 14.98 15.47
CA PHE A 125 -4.31 14.26 14.29
C PHE A 125 -5.25 15.13 13.45
N ARG A 126 -4.72 16.22 12.90
CA ARG A 126 -5.38 17.06 11.89
C ARG A 126 -4.48 17.15 10.68
N PHE A 127 -5.08 17.33 9.50
CA PHE A 127 -4.34 17.34 8.25
C PHE A 127 -3.18 18.37 8.27
N ASP A 128 -3.47 19.61 8.65
CA ASP A 128 -2.49 20.70 8.67
C ASP A 128 -1.33 20.40 9.64
N ASP A 129 -1.66 20.00 10.88
CA ASP A 129 -0.69 19.67 11.93
C ASP A 129 0.22 18.48 11.52
N LEU A 130 -0.35 17.46 10.86
CA LEU A 130 0.41 16.31 10.36
C LEU A 130 1.28 16.69 9.16
N TRP A 131 0.77 17.54 8.26
CA TRP A 131 1.49 17.96 7.07
C TRP A 131 2.73 18.78 7.41
N GLU A 132 2.63 19.68 8.39
CA GLU A 132 3.73 20.52 8.88
C GLU A 132 4.71 19.76 9.78
N SER A 133 4.36 18.55 10.22
CA SER A 133 5.19 17.76 11.13
C SER A 133 6.47 17.27 10.45
N VAL A 134 7.61 17.85 10.83
CA VAL A 134 8.95 17.39 10.38
C VAL A 134 9.15 15.90 10.67
N ALA A 135 8.72 15.42 11.84
CA ALA A 135 8.86 14.02 12.21
C ALA A 135 8.11 13.08 11.25
N LEU A 136 6.87 13.42 10.88
CA LEU A 136 6.09 12.63 9.93
C LEU A 136 6.71 12.69 8.53
N GLN A 137 7.19 13.85 8.09
CA GLN A 137 7.82 14.00 6.78
C GLN A 137 9.08 13.15 6.66
N VAL A 138 9.94 13.14 7.69
CA VAL A 138 11.13 12.28 7.78
C VAL A 138 10.73 10.81 7.80
N ALA A 139 9.71 10.43 8.59
CA ALA A 139 9.23 9.05 8.64
C ALA A 139 8.73 8.55 7.29
N TYR A 140 7.98 9.36 6.55
CA TYR A 140 7.55 9.04 5.18
C TYR A 140 8.75 8.88 4.24
N SER A 141 9.66 9.85 4.19
CA SER A 141 10.79 9.82 3.26
C SER A 141 11.70 8.62 3.51
N LEU A 142 12.03 8.33 4.77
CA LEU A 142 12.87 7.20 5.13
C LEU A 142 12.18 5.87 4.82
N SER A 143 10.90 5.72 5.20
CA SER A 143 10.16 4.49 4.96
C SER A 143 10.00 4.21 3.47
N TRP A 144 9.66 5.23 2.67
CA TRP A 144 9.53 5.07 1.22
C TRP A 144 10.88 4.76 0.56
N ALA A 145 11.98 5.35 1.03
CA ALA A 145 13.31 5.04 0.52
C ALA A 145 13.71 3.58 0.81
N VAL A 146 13.45 3.09 2.02
CA VAL A 146 13.71 1.69 2.40
C VAL A 146 12.86 0.73 1.57
N ILE A 147 11.56 1.03 1.39
CA ILE A 147 10.66 0.22 0.55
C ILE A 147 11.16 0.22 -0.90
N GLY A 148 11.50 1.39 -1.45
CA GLY A 148 11.99 1.54 -2.81
C GLY A 148 13.29 0.75 -3.05
N LEU A 149 14.26 0.86 -2.14
CA LEU A 149 15.50 0.06 -2.16
C LEU A 149 15.20 -1.44 -2.10
N TYR A 150 14.33 -1.86 -1.18
CA TYR A 150 13.97 -3.26 -1.06
C TYR A 150 13.35 -3.78 -2.37
N LEU A 151 12.43 -3.02 -2.96
CA LEU A 151 11.77 -3.38 -4.22
C LEU A 151 12.77 -3.49 -5.38
N THR A 152 13.69 -2.53 -5.54
CA THR A 152 14.68 -2.59 -6.64
C THR A 152 15.65 -3.75 -6.46
N VAL A 153 16.20 -3.96 -5.25
CA VAL A 153 17.14 -5.06 -4.98
C VAL A 153 16.46 -6.42 -5.11
N TRP A 154 15.27 -6.58 -4.55
CA TRP A 154 14.50 -7.83 -4.65
C TRP A 154 14.11 -8.13 -6.09
N ALA A 155 13.64 -7.12 -6.83
CA ALA A 155 13.25 -7.26 -8.22
C ALA A 155 14.44 -7.59 -9.12
N ASN A 156 15.62 -7.00 -8.87
CA ASN A 156 16.84 -7.32 -9.60
C ASN A 156 17.22 -8.80 -9.41
N ARG A 157 17.21 -9.29 -8.16
CA ARG A 157 17.49 -10.70 -7.86
C ARG A 157 16.48 -11.67 -8.48
N ARG A 158 15.29 -11.21 -8.86
CA ARG A 158 14.21 -12.02 -9.44
C ARG A 158 13.99 -11.76 -10.93
N ASN A 159 14.76 -10.87 -11.56
CA ASN A 159 14.53 -10.40 -12.94
C ASN A 159 13.09 -9.85 -13.17
N HIS A 160 12.51 -9.17 -12.19
CA HIS A 160 11.14 -8.62 -12.28
C HIS A 160 11.17 -7.13 -12.66
N ARG A 161 11.25 -6.82 -13.96
CA ARG A 161 11.39 -5.45 -14.47
C ARG A 161 10.31 -4.49 -13.95
N THR A 162 9.03 -4.87 -13.98
CA THR A 162 7.91 -4.01 -13.51
C THR A 162 8.04 -3.63 -12.03
N VAL A 163 8.46 -4.58 -11.18
CA VAL A 163 8.64 -4.31 -9.73
C VAL A 163 9.86 -3.44 -9.50
N TRP A 164 10.92 -3.65 -10.29
CA TRP A 164 12.10 -2.79 -10.25
C TRP A 164 11.75 -1.34 -10.62
N ILE A 165 11.01 -1.13 -11.71
CA ILE A 165 10.55 0.20 -12.13
C ILE A 165 9.69 0.83 -11.05
N THR A 166 8.77 0.09 -10.44
CA THR A 166 7.93 0.59 -9.33
C THR A 166 8.79 1.08 -8.16
N GLY A 167 9.80 0.31 -7.76
CA GLY A 167 10.74 0.70 -6.71
C GLY A 167 11.57 1.93 -7.09
N ALA A 168 12.08 1.97 -8.32
CA ALA A 168 12.86 3.10 -8.84
C ALA A 168 12.02 4.38 -8.93
N THR A 169 10.76 4.29 -9.37
CA THR A 169 9.81 5.42 -9.38
C THR A 169 9.56 5.91 -7.96
N LEU A 170 9.33 5.01 -6.99
CA LEU A 170 9.15 5.41 -5.59
C LEU A 170 10.38 6.14 -5.04
N LEU A 171 11.59 5.66 -5.35
CA LEU A 171 12.84 6.33 -4.98
C LEU A 171 12.95 7.71 -5.64
N GLY A 172 12.65 7.82 -6.93
CA GLY A 172 12.62 9.10 -7.65
C GLY A 172 11.64 10.10 -7.01
N LEU A 173 10.45 9.62 -6.62
CA LEU A 173 9.48 10.44 -5.89
C LEU A 173 10.01 10.92 -4.54
N VAL A 174 10.71 10.06 -3.78
CA VAL A 174 11.36 10.46 -2.53
C VAL A 174 12.39 11.55 -2.80
N VAL A 175 13.25 11.38 -3.80
CA VAL A 175 14.26 12.39 -4.17
C VAL A 175 13.61 13.72 -4.49
N ILE A 176 12.61 13.73 -5.39
CA ILE A 176 11.87 14.95 -5.73
C ILE A 176 11.27 15.59 -4.48
N LYS A 177 10.65 14.78 -3.61
CA LYS A 177 10.08 15.26 -2.34
C LYS A 177 11.14 15.92 -1.44
N LEU A 178 12.30 15.29 -1.24
CA LEU A 178 13.38 15.87 -0.45
C LEU A 178 13.82 17.23 -1.02
N PHE A 179 13.95 17.33 -2.34
CA PHE A 179 14.30 18.60 -2.98
C PHE A 179 13.22 19.67 -2.81
N LEU A 180 11.94 19.32 -2.92
CA LEU A 180 10.84 20.30 -2.81
C LEU A 180 10.56 20.73 -1.37
N VAL A 181 10.67 19.81 -0.41
CA VAL A 181 10.28 20.00 1.00
C VAL A 181 11.48 20.37 1.86
N ASP A 182 12.64 19.73 1.66
CA ASP A 182 13.78 19.90 2.55
C ASP A 182 14.75 21.00 2.09
N LEU A 183 14.84 21.35 0.79
CA LEU A 183 15.65 22.50 0.36
C LEU A 183 15.11 23.84 0.89
N ARG A 184 13.81 23.96 1.16
CA ARG A 184 13.21 25.21 1.63
C ARG A 184 13.60 25.56 3.06
N GLU A 185 14.05 24.56 3.84
CA GLU A 185 14.30 24.67 5.28
C GLU A 185 15.51 23.83 5.72
N LEU A 186 16.64 23.97 5.00
CA LEU A 186 17.93 23.34 5.32
C LEU A 186 18.46 23.65 6.74
N SER A 187 17.82 24.54 7.49
CA SER A 187 18.16 24.91 8.86
C SER A 187 17.89 23.81 9.89
N THR A 188 17.17 22.74 9.54
CA THR A 188 16.77 21.68 10.49
C THR A 188 17.67 20.44 10.36
N GLY A 189 18.53 20.19 11.37
CA GLY A 189 19.50 19.07 11.39
C GLY A 189 18.95 17.69 10.96
N PRO A 190 17.77 17.25 11.43
CA PRO A 190 17.13 16.00 10.98
C PRO A 190 16.93 15.87 9.46
N LYS A 191 16.71 16.97 8.74
CA LYS A 191 16.49 16.96 7.28
C LYS A 191 17.79 16.66 6.52
N ILE A 192 18.91 17.21 6.99
CA ILE A 192 20.26 16.92 6.44
C ILE A 192 20.57 15.43 6.58
N GLY A 193 20.31 14.85 7.76
CA GLY A 193 20.49 13.41 7.99
C GLY A 193 19.66 12.56 7.04
N THR A 194 18.41 12.95 6.78
CA THR A 194 17.53 12.24 5.83
C THR A 194 18.07 12.30 4.40
N PHE A 195 18.58 13.45 3.96
CA PHE A 195 19.19 13.59 2.64
C PHE A 195 20.42 12.67 2.47
N LEU A 196 21.28 12.61 3.48
CA LEU A 196 22.46 11.72 3.48
C LEU A 196 22.06 10.24 3.44
N VAL A 197 21.10 9.85 4.27
CA VAL A 197 20.62 8.45 4.30
C VAL A 197 20.02 8.08 2.96
N VAL A 198 19.13 8.90 2.40
CA VAL A 198 18.53 8.61 1.09
C VAL A 198 19.58 8.59 -0.02
N GLY A 199 20.53 9.53 -0.02
CA GLY A 199 21.65 9.54 -0.96
C GLY A 199 22.49 8.26 -0.90
N LEU A 200 22.77 7.76 0.30
CA LEU A 200 23.46 6.47 0.48
C LEU A 200 22.64 5.29 -0.04
N LEU A 201 21.33 5.26 0.23
CA LEU A 201 20.44 4.20 -0.28
C LEU A 201 20.43 4.20 -1.82
N LEU A 202 20.42 5.36 -2.47
CA LEU A 202 20.48 5.47 -3.93
C LEU A 202 21.83 4.98 -4.49
N LEU A 203 22.93 5.27 -3.81
CA LEU A 203 24.24 4.73 -4.16
C LEU A 203 24.24 3.19 -4.12
N ILE A 204 23.62 2.61 -3.10
CA ILE A 204 23.45 1.15 -2.98
C ILE A 204 22.63 0.61 -4.15
N VAL A 205 21.53 1.26 -4.53
CA VAL A 205 20.73 0.86 -5.70
C VAL A 205 21.56 0.89 -6.98
N GLY A 206 22.27 2.00 -7.24
CA GLY A 206 23.08 2.16 -8.44
C GLY A 206 24.19 1.11 -8.56
N TYR A 207 24.73 0.65 -7.43
CA TYR A 207 25.75 -0.40 -7.40
C TYR A 207 25.19 -1.82 -7.46
N GLN A 208 24.14 -2.14 -6.69
CA GLN A 208 23.66 -3.51 -6.49
C GLN A 208 22.45 -3.92 -7.35
N ALA A 209 21.73 -2.96 -7.90
CA ALA A 209 20.45 -3.20 -8.57
C ALA A 209 20.39 -2.54 -9.95
N PRO A 210 21.29 -2.92 -10.90
CA PRO A 210 21.14 -2.52 -12.29
C PRO A 210 19.76 -2.94 -12.82
N VAL A 211 19.30 -2.26 -13.87
CA VAL A 211 17.99 -2.52 -14.47
C VAL A 211 17.96 -3.96 -15.01
N PRO A 212 17.00 -4.80 -14.59
CA PRO A 212 16.86 -6.14 -15.15
C PRO A 212 16.57 -6.06 -16.65
N PRO A 213 17.11 -6.99 -17.47
CA PRO A 213 16.80 -7.03 -18.89
C PRO A 213 15.29 -7.19 -19.13
N GLY A 214 14.77 -6.50 -20.15
CA GLY A 214 13.38 -6.59 -20.56
C GLY A 214 13.05 -7.94 -21.20
N ASN A 215 11.78 -8.34 -21.11
CA ASN A 215 11.29 -9.49 -21.89
C ASN A 215 11.18 -9.05 -23.35
N LYS A 216 11.76 -9.82 -24.30
CA LYS A 216 11.76 -9.51 -25.75
C LYS A 216 10.36 -9.35 -26.38
N GLU A 217 9.32 -9.75 -25.67
CA GLU A 217 7.92 -9.59 -26.07
C GLU A 217 7.37 -8.19 -25.71
N GLU A 218 7.85 -7.56 -24.62
CA GLU A 218 7.47 -6.19 -24.24
C GLU A 218 8.12 -5.14 -25.16
N GLU A 219 9.35 -5.39 -25.64
CA GLU A 219 10.04 -4.51 -26.60
C GLU A 219 9.36 -4.44 -27.97
N LYS A 220 8.56 -5.46 -28.35
CA LYS A 220 7.81 -5.47 -29.62
C LYS A 220 6.45 -4.76 -29.56
N GLU A 221 5.94 -4.47 -28.35
CA GLU A 221 4.72 -3.66 -28.18
C GLU A 221 5.03 -2.16 -28.05
N GLU A 222 6.30 -1.79 -27.79
CA GLU A 222 6.76 -0.40 -27.68
C GLU A 222 7.40 0.18 -28.98
N GLU A 223 7.69 -0.65 -29.99
CA GLU A 223 8.08 -0.26 -31.38
C GLU A 223 6.88 -0.20 -32.33
#